data_AF-A0A1M7UK48-F1
#
_entry.id   AF-A0A1M7UK48-F1
#
_cell.length_a   1.000
_cell.length_b   1.000
_cell.length_c   1.000
_cell.angle_alpha   90.00
_cell.angle_beta   90.00
_cell.angle_gamma   90.00
#
_symmetry.space_group_name_H-M   'P 1'
#
loop_
_entity.id
_entity.type
_entity.pdbx_description
1 polymer ?
#
loop_
_entity_poly.entity_id
_entity_poly.type
_entity_poly.pdbx_seq_one_letter_code
_entity_poly.pdbx_strand_id
1 'polypeptide(L)' 'MPDATFARPDLTTFCRLDELGLEVLGQRLEPDRAVLACRVVEPDQWCRRCGCEGTPRDTVLRRLAHEPLG' A
#
# COMPACT_ATOMS: atom_id res chain seq x y z
N MET A 1 8.48 -27.76 15.50
CA MET A 1 9.15 -26.47 15.25
C MET A 1 8.34 -25.78 14.17
N PRO A 2 7.74 -24.60 14.37
CA PRO A 2 7.16 -23.90 13.24
C PRO A 2 8.33 -23.37 12.41
N ASP A 3 8.36 -23.75 11.14
CA ASP A 3 9.31 -23.27 10.15
C ASP A 3 9.32 -21.74 10.17
N ALA A 4 10.41 -21.15 10.67
CA ALA A 4 10.72 -19.75 10.44
C ALA A 4 11.11 -19.61 8.97
N THR A 5 10.10 -19.60 8.10
CA THR A 5 10.31 -19.31 6.69
C THR A 5 10.71 -17.84 6.62
N PHE A 6 12.01 -17.59 6.41
CA PHE A 6 12.53 -16.29 5.98
C PHE A 6 12.02 -16.00 4.56
N ALA A 7 10.70 -15.88 4.40
CA ALA A 7 10.11 -15.27 3.23
C ALA A 7 10.52 -13.80 3.23
N ARG A 8 10.69 -13.21 2.04
CA ARG A 8 10.86 -11.75 1.96
C ARG A 8 9.70 -11.12 2.73
N PRO A 9 9.97 -10.18 3.66
CA PRO A 9 8.89 -9.51 4.38
C PRO A 9 7.98 -8.85 3.35
N ASP A 10 6.73 -9.31 3.30
CA ASP A 10 5.71 -8.65 2.49
C ASP A 10 5.33 -7.37 3.21
N LEU A 11 5.81 -6.24 2.66
CA LEU A 11 5.54 -4.92 3.22
C LEU A 11 4.05 -4.57 3.20
N THR A 12 3.27 -5.20 2.31
CA THR A 12 1.82 -5.04 2.28
C THR A 12 1.22 -5.55 3.58
N THR A 13 1.48 -6.81 3.93
CA THR A 13 0.98 -7.44 5.16
C THR A 13 1.64 -6.84 6.40
N PHE A 14 2.96 -6.60 6.37
CA PHE A 14 3.70 -6.03 7.51
C PHE A 14 3.16 -4.67 7.93
N CYS A 15 2.80 -3.81 6.96
CA CYS A 15 2.20 -2.50 7.23
C CYS A 15 0.67 -2.54 7.32
N ARG A 16 0.05 -3.74 7.26
CA ARG A 16 -1.41 -3.98 7.26
C ARG A 16 -2.15 -3.17 6.19
N LEU A 17 -1.52 -3.00 5.03
CA LEU A 17 -2.05 -2.25 3.89
C LEU A 17 -3.09 -3.05 3.11
N ASP A 18 -3.03 -4.38 3.16
CA ASP A 18 -4.01 -5.29 2.61
C ASP A 18 -5.41 -5.07 3.22
N GLU A 19 -5.50 -4.80 4.53
CA GLU A 19 -6.75 -4.45 5.21
C GLU A 19 -7.38 -3.15 4.66
N LEU A 20 -6.57 -2.30 4.02
CA LEU A 20 -7.00 -1.05 3.39
C LEU A 20 -7.22 -1.20 1.88
N GLY A 21 -7.13 -2.41 1.33
CA GLY A 21 -7.23 -2.67 -0.10
C GLY A 21 -6.06 -2.09 -0.90
N LEU A 22 -4.88 -2.00 -0.28
CA LEU A 22 -3.65 -1.50 -0.90
C LEU A 22 -2.61 -2.62 -1.05
N GLU A 23 -1.85 -2.57 -2.13
CA GLU A 23 -0.67 -3.43 -2.36
C GLU A 23 0.59 -2.57 -2.52
N VAL A 24 1.67 -2.97 -1.87
CA VAL A 24 2.97 -2.31 -2.01
C VAL A 24 3.66 -2.78 -3.30
N LEU A 25 3.96 -1.82 -4.17
CA LEU A 25 4.69 -2.05 -5.42
C LEU A 25 6.19 -1.84 -5.28
N GLY A 26 6.61 -1.08 -4.27
CA GLY A 26 8.02 -0.80 -4.02
C GLY A 26 8.22 0.10 -2.82
N GLN A 27 9.47 0.22 -2.40
CA GLN A 27 9.88 1.11 -1.32
C GLN A 27 11.05 1.99 -1.75
N ARG A 28 11.12 3.17 -1.14
CA ARG A 28 12.31 4.02 -1.13
C ARG A 28 12.63 4.38 0.30
N LEU A 29 13.87 4.10 0.71
CA LEU A 29 14.37 4.49 2.03
C LEU A 29 14.87 5.92 1.99
N GLU A 30 14.39 6.72 2.92
CA GLU A 30 14.88 8.05 3.25
C GLU A 30 15.60 8.00 4.61
N PRO A 31 16.43 9.01 4.97
CA PRO A 31 17.18 8.98 6.22
C PRO A 31 16.31 8.82 7.48
N ASP A 32 15.06 9.31 7.43
CA ASP A 32 14.13 9.36 8.56
C ASP A 32 12.93 8.41 8.43
N ARG A 33 12.72 7.77 7.26
CA ARG A 33 11.54 6.93 7.01
C ARG A 33 11.65 6.06 5.78
N ALA A 34 10.77 5.08 5.66
CA ALA A 34 10.48 4.38 4.40
C ALA A 34 9.25 4.99 3.71
N VAL A 35 9.36 5.25 2.40
CA VAL A 35 8.24 5.65 1.55
C VAL A 35 7.81 4.44 0.73
N LEU A 36 6.54 4.07 0.83
CA LEU A 36 5.96 2.93 0.11
C LEU A 36 5.13 3.41 -1.08
N ALA A 37 5.48 2.94 -2.27
CA ALA A 37 4.63 3.10 -3.45
C ALA A 37 3.51 2.06 -3.37
N CYS A 38 2.27 2.51 -3.32
CA CYS A 38 1.10 1.63 -3.18
C CYS A 38 0.18 1.77 -4.38
N ARG A 39 -0.54 0.70 -4.72
CA ARG A 39 -1.72 0.75 -5.59
C ARG A 39 -2.96 0.28 -4.85
N VAL A 40 -4.12 0.74 -5.30
CA VAL A 40 -5.41 0.15 -4.90
C VAL A 40 -5.56 -1.19 -5.62
N VAL A 41 -5.90 -2.24 -4.88
CA VAL A 41 -6.08 -3.60 -5.42
C VAL A 41 -7.29 -3.64 -6.35
N GLU A 42 -8.40 -3.03 -5.91
CA GLU A 42 -9.66 -2.93 -6.66
C GLU A 42 -10.04 -1.45 -6.83
N PRO A 43 -9.55 -0.77 -7.89
CA PRO A 43 -9.86 0.63 -8.12
C PRO A 43 -11.34 0.82 -8.51
N ASP A 44 -11.95 1.92 -8.07
CA ASP A 44 -13.27 2.34 -8.54
C ASP A 44 -13.17 2.78 -10.01
N GLN A 45 -13.68 1.93 -10.92
CA GLN A 45 -13.64 2.18 -12.36
C GLN A 45 -14.65 3.24 -12.81
N TRP A 46 -15.50 3.78 -11.92
CA TRP A 46 -16.55 4.71 -12.28
C TRP A 46 -16.37 6.06 -11.58
N CYS A 47 -16.45 7.14 -12.35
CA CYS A 47 -16.42 8.48 -11.79
C CYS A 47 -17.70 8.76 -10.98
N ARG A 48 -17.56 8.94 -9.66
CA ARG A 48 -18.68 9.27 -8.75
C ARG A 48 -19.39 10.59 -9.07
N ARG A 49 -18.79 11.46 -9.89
CA ARG A 49 -19.36 12.75 -10.31
C ARG A 49 -20.20 12.65 -11.59
N CYS A 50 -19.75 11.93 -12.61
CA CYS A 50 -20.40 11.90 -13.93
C CYS A 50 -20.85 10.51 -14.40
N GLY A 51 -20.46 9.42 -13.72
CA GLY A 51 -20.82 8.05 -14.07
C GLY A 51 -20.05 7.45 -15.25
N CYS A 52 -19.17 8.20 -15.91
CA CYS A 52 -18.29 7.68 -16.96
C CYS A 52 -17.14 6.83 -16.37
N GLU A 53 -16.48 6.04 -17.21
CA GLU A 53 -15.28 5.29 -16.84
C GLU A 53 -14.20 6.23 -16.31
N GLY A 54 -13.66 5.89 -15.14
CA GLY A 54 -12.65 6.66 -14.42
C GLY A 54 -11.25 6.31 -14.90
N THR A 55 -10.36 7.29 -14.87
CA THR A 55 -8.93 7.08 -15.05
C THR A 55 -8.19 7.56 -13.79
N PRO A 56 -7.17 6.81 -13.30
CA PRO A 56 -6.32 7.27 -12.21
C PRO A 56 -5.67 8.61 -12.59
N ARG A 57 -5.84 9.63 -11.73
CA ARG A 57 -5.38 11.00 -12.03
C ARG A 57 -4.11 11.36 -11.28
N ASP A 58 -4.00 10.98 -10.00
CA ASP A 58 -2.92 11.44 -9.12
C ASP A 58 -2.69 10.42 -7.99
N THR A 59 -1.62 10.64 -7.22
CA THR A 59 -1.29 9.87 -6.01
C THR A 59 -1.44 10.75 -4.77
N VAL A 60 -1.91 10.18 -3.67
CA VAL A 60 -1.96 10.86 -2.37
C VAL A 60 -0.92 10.28 -1.43
N LEU A 61 -0.19 11.15 -0.75
CA LEU A 61 0.70 10.73 0.33
C LEU A 61 -0.11 10.57 1.62
N ARG A 62 0.04 9.42 2.27
CA ARG A 62 -0.59 9.11 3.56
C ARG A 62 0.49 8.64 4.53
N ARG A 63 0.41 9.11 5.77
CA ARG A 63 1.20 8.56 6.87
C ARG A 63 0.42 7.43 7.52
N LEU A 64 1.11 6.32 7.81
CA LEU A 64 0.51 5.24 8.56
C LEU A 64 0.13 5.75 9.96
N ALA A 65 -1.05 5.36 10.44
CA ALA A 65 -1.52 5.73 11.76
C ALA A 65 -0.74 5.01 12.87
N HIS A 66 -0.15 3.85 12.54
CA HIS A 66 0.74 3.09 13.40
C HIS A 66 2.05 2.86 12.65
N GLU A 67 3.18 3.08 13.32
CA GLU A 67 4.47 2.67 12.80
C GLU A 67 4.60 1.16 12.98
N PRO A 68 4.82 0.39 11.91
CA PRO A 68 4.97 -1.04 12.03
C PRO A 68 6.27 -1.35 12.79
N LEU A 69 6.18 -2.23 13.78
CA LEU A 69 7.32 -2.61 14.61
C LEU A 69 8.19 -3.60 13.83
N GLY A 70 9.44 -3.22 13.56
CA GLY A 70 10.48 -4.08 12.99
C GLY A 70 11.38 -4.71 14.04
#